data_AF-A0A966UP14-F1
#
_entry.id   AF-A0A966UP14-F1
#
_cell.length_a   1.000
_cell.length_b   1.000
_cell.length_c   1.000
_cell.angle_alpha   90.00
_cell.angle_beta   90.00
_cell.angle_gamma   90.00
#
_symmetry.space_group_name_H-M   'P 1'
#
loop_
_entity.id
_entity.type
_entity.pdbx_description
1 polymer ?
#
loop_
_entity_poly.entity_id
_entity_poly.type
_entity_poly.pdbx_seq_one_letter_code
_entity_poly.pdbx_strand_id
1 'polypeptide(L)'
;MHIDRLKQILDDWALWMHAPSTRLGYPSRSLGMVSGGESTSDAFEDMVSDMDMDNVRTIDAIIHSLPQDQKEAVYARYLKTTKYDDYEYQLGLAFDNMLTMASRRIVA
;
A
#
# COMPACT_ATOMS: atom_id res chain seq x y z
N MET A 1 0.37 -2.06 14.95
CA MET A 1 -0.11 -2.63 13.67
C MET A 1 -0.21 -4.14 13.79
N HIS A 2 -1.38 -4.71 13.49
CA HIS A 2 -1.62 -6.16 13.52
C HIS A 2 -1.30 -6.80 12.16
N ILE A 3 -0.97 -8.09 12.16
CA ILE A 3 -0.66 -8.85 10.95
C ILE A 3 -1.82 -8.84 9.95
N ASP A 4 -3.06 -8.82 10.43
CA ASP A 4 -4.25 -8.81 9.56
C ASP A 4 -4.42 -7.47 8.85
N ARG A 5 -4.15 -6.35 9.53
CA ARG A 5 -4.14 -5.02 8.89
C ARG A 5 -3.02 -4.90 7.87
N LEU A 6 -1.83 -5.46 8.16
CA LEU A 6 -0.73 -5.52 7.18
C LEU A 6 -1.14 -6.31 5.93
N LYS A 7 -1.77 -7.47 6.09
CA LYS A 7 -2.26 -8.26 4.96
C LYS A 7 -3.28 -7.50 4.14
N GLN A 8 -4.23 -6.82 4.78
CA GLN A 8 -5.22 -6.00 4.08
C GLN A 8 -4.56 -4.92 3.22
N ILE A 9 -3.61 -4.16 3.80
CA ILE A 9 -2.90 -3.10 3.07
C ILE A 9 -2.04 -3.69 1.93
N LEU A 10 -1.49 -4.89 2.11
CA LEU A 10 -0.76 -5.61 1.06
C LEU A 10 -1.70 -6.11 -0.06
N ASP A 11 -2.91 -6.54 0.27
CA ASP A 11 -3.93 -6.90 -0.72
C ASP A 11 -4.38 -5.66 -1.52
N ASP A 12 -4.61 -4.53 -0.86
CA ASP A 12 -4.92 -3.25 -1.50
C ASP A 12 -3.76 -2.76 -2.38
N TRP A 13 -2.52 -2.90 -1.90
CA TRP A 13 -1.33 -2.60 -2.70
C TRP A 13 -1.19 -3.52 -3.91
N ALA A 14 -1.48 -4.82 -3.77
CA ALA A 14 -1.45 -5.74 -4.89
C ALA A 14 -2.49 -5.35 -5.95
N LEU A 15 -3.71 -5.00 -5.53
CA LEU A 15 -4.75 -4.47 -6.42
C LEU A 15 -4.30 -3.18 -7.10
N TRP A 16 -3.66 -2.27 -6.37
CA TRP A 16 -3.11 -1.03 -6.91
C TRP A 16 -2.00 -1.28 -7.95
N MET A 17 -1.16 -2.29 -7.76
CA MET A 17 -0.11 -2.69 -8.71
C MET A 17 -0.66 -3.32 -9.99
N HIS A 18 -1.78 -4.06 -9.90
CA HIS A 18 -2.45 -4.67 -11.06
C HIS A 18 -3.41 -3.70 -11.77
N ALA A 19 -3.79 -2.60 -11.12
CA ALA A 19 -4.65 -1.60 -11.72
C ALA A 19 -3.96 -0.99 -12.95
N PRO A 20 -4.60 -0.95 -14.13
CA PRO A 20 -4.03 -0.29 -15.29
C PRO A 20 -3.77 1.17 -14.94
N SER A 21 -2.52 1.62 -15.09
CA SER A 21 -2.12 3.02 -14.90
C SER A 21 -2.93 3.91 -15.85
N THR A 22 -4.06 4.42 -15.37
CA THR A 22 -4.90 5.39 -16.07
C THR A 22 -4.52 6.82 -15.70
N ARG A 23 -3.36 7.03 -15.06
CA ARG A 23 -2.95 8.34 -14.55
C ARG A 23 -1.55 8.76 -14.99
N LEU A 24 -1.37 8.86 -16.31
CA LEU A 24 -0.56 9.93 -16.90
C LEU A 24 -1.43 11.19 -16.91
N GLY A 25 -1.59 11.82 -15.75
CA GLY A 25 -2.40 13.02 -15.60
C GLY A 25 -2.39 13.49 -14.16
N TYR A 26 -1.69 14.60 -13.92
CA TYR A 26 -1.69 15.38 -12.70
C TYR A 26 -3.03 15.36 -11.94
N PRO A 27 -3.03 15.46 -10.60
CA PRO A 27 -4.24 15.85 -9.88
C PRO A 27 -4.56 17.31 -10.25
N SER A 28 -5.35 17.51 -11.30
CA SER A 28 -6.02 18.79 -11.55
C SER A 28 -7.31 18.84 -10.72
N ARG A 29 -7.17 18.88 -9.40
CA ARG A 29 -8.10 19.64 -8.57
C ARG A 29 -7.25 20.46 -7.64
N SER A 30 -6.88 21.62 -8.15
CA SER A 30 -6.55 22.80 -7.37
C SER A 30 -7.46 22.88 -6.14
N LEU A 31 -6.84 22.79 -4.97
CA LEU A 31 -7.33 23.32 -3.71
C LEU A 31 -7.68 24.80 -3.93
N GLY A 32 -8.93 25.08 -4.28
CA GLY A 32 -9.34 26.44 -4.61
C GLY A 32 -10.83 26.53 -4.86
N MET A 33 -11.57 26.82 -3.79
CA MET A 33 -12.98 27.24 -3.80
C MET A 33 -14.00 26.15 -4.19
N VAL A 34 -14.48 25.40 -3.20
CA VAL A 34 -15.91 25.04 -3.13
C VAL A 34 -16.48 25.73 -1.90
N SER A 35 -17.08 26.89 -2.16
CA SER A 35 -18.04 27.56 -1.29
C SER A 35 -19.35 26.77 -1.30
N GLY A 36 -19.95 26.59 -0.13
CA GLY A 36 -21.37 26.26 -0.01
C GLY A 36 -21.60 24.88 0.60
N GLY A 37 -22.15 24.88 1.81
CA GLY A 37 -22.35 23.70 2.63
C GLY A 37 -23.27 22.66 2.00
N GLU A 38 -22.73 21.46 1.81
CA GLU A 38 -23.40 20.17 1.92
C GLU A 38 -22.30 19.11 1.77
N SER A 39 -21.66 18.66 2.86
CA SER A 39 -20.67 17.56 2.78
C SER A 39 -20.27 17.09 4.16
N THR A 40 -20.90 16.02 4.64
CA THR A 40 -20.35 15.21 5.74
C THR A 40 -20.15 13.76 5.35
N SER A 41 -20.91 13.22 4.38
CA SER A 41 -20.70 11.88 3.82
C SER A 41 -19.54 11.84 2.83
N ASP A 42 -19.59 12.68 1.78
CA ASP A 42 -18.68 12.56 0.63
C ASP A 42 -17.25 12.97 1.01
N ALA A 43 -17.11 13.98 1.87
CA ALA A 43 -15.80 14.38 2.40
C ALA A 43 -15.19 13.32 3.32
N PHE A 44 -16.02 12.51 4.01
CA PHE A 44 -15.53 11.42 4.85
C PHE A 44 -15.10 10.23 4.00
N GLU A 45 -15.89 9.85 2.98
CA GLU A 45 -15.54 8.80 2.03
C GLU A 45 -14.26 9.13 1.25
N ASP A 46 -14.11 10.38 0.79
CA ASP A 46 -12.89 10.87 0.13
C ASP A 46 -11.68 10.84 1.08
N MET A 47 -11.83 11.27 2.34
CA MET A 47 -10.74 11.21 3.33
C MET A 47 -10.31 9.78 3.67
N VAL A 48 -11.25 8.85 3.79
CA VAL A 48 -10.96 7.43 4.04
C VAL A 48 -10.23 6.83 2.83
N SER A 49 -10.66 7.14 1.61
CA SER A 49 -9.99 6.69 0.38
C SER A 49 -8.57 7.24 0.27
N ASP A 50 -8.36 8.52 0.59
CA ASP A 50 -7.03 9.14 0.58
C ASP A 50 -6.11 8.52 1.65
N MET A 51 -6.64 8.25 2.85
CA MET A 51 -5.87 7.60 3.92
C MET A 51 -5.46 6.17 3.57
N ASP A 52 -6.34 5.39 2.93
CA ASP A 52 -6.00 4.05 2.45
C ASP A 52 -4.98 4.10 1.31
N MET A 53 -5.05 5.11 0.43
CA MET A 53 -4.03 5.33 -0.60
C MET A 53 -2.66 5.69 -0.02
N ASP A 54 -2.61 6.48 1.05
CA ASP A 54 -1.34 6.80 1.71
C ASP A 54 -0.74 5.59 2.44
N ASN A 55 -1.58 4.70 2.99
CA ASN A 55 -1.14 3.42 3.52
C ASN A 55 -0.54 2.52 2.42
N VAL A 56 -1.17 2.48 1.24
CA VAL A 56 -0.68 1.75 0.07
C VAL A 56 0.67 2.30 -0.43
N ARG A 57 0.82 3.63 -0.51
CA ARG A 57 2.10 4.27 -0.88
C ARG A 57 3.19 4.01 0.17
N THR A 58 2.80 4.01 1.44
CA THR A 58 3.73 3.74 2.54
C THR A 58 4.23 2.30 2.50
N ILE A 59 3.34 1.32 2.27
CA ILE A 59 3.76 -0.08 2.15
C ILE A 59 4.61 -0.30 0.91
N ASP A 60 4.30 0.37 -0.21
CA ASP A 60 5.11 0.32 -1.41
C ASP A 60 6.55 0.80 -1.15
N ALA A 61 6.70 1.94 -0.47
CA ALA A 61 8.02 2.45 -0.08
C ALA A 61 8.76 1.49 0.89
N ILE A 62 8.03 0.83 1.79
CA ILE A 62 8.59 -0.19 2.68
C ILE A 62 9.10 -1.39 1.86
N ILE A 63 8.31 -1.91 0.93
CA ILE A 63 8.70 -3.04 0.06
C ILE A 63 9.94 -2.70 -0.77
N HIS A 64 10.02 -1.48 -1.32
CA HIS A 64 11.19 -1.01 -2.05
C HIS A 64 12.45 -0.86 -1.18
N SER A 65 12.29 -0.69 0.14
CA SER A 65 13.40 -0.61 1.09
C SER A 65 13.89 -1.98 1.60
N LEU A 66 13.18 -3.06 1.29
CA LEU A 66 13.59 -4.41 1.65
C LEU A 66 14.81 -4.87 0.83
N PRO A 67 15.62 -5.81 1.35
CA PRO A 67 16.61 -6.53 0.56
C PRO A 67 15.99 -7.16 -0.69
N GLN A 68 16.77 -7.26 -1.78
CA GLN A 68 16.29 -7.73 -3.08
C GLN A 68 15.54 -9.07 -2.98
N ASP A 69 16.11 -10.05 -2.26
CA ASP A 69 15.52 -11.38 -2.11
C ASP A 69 14.15 -11.32 -1.40
N GLN A 70 14.04 -10.52 -0.34
CA GLN A 70 12.79 -10.31 0.40
C GLN A 70 11.73 -9.61 -0.44
N LYS A 71 12.13 -8.60 -1.20
CA LYS A 71 11.25 -7.90 -2.15
C LYS A 71 10.72 -8.84 -3.22
N GLU A 72 11.59 -9.68 -3.80
CA GLU A 72 11.21 -10.69 -4.79
C GLU A 72 10.26 -11.74 -4.19
N ALA A 73 10.42 -12.11 -2.92
CA ALA A 73 9.47 -12.98 -2.23
C ALA A 73 8.08 -12.33 -2.12
N VAL A 74 8.01 -11.04 -1.76
CA VAL A 74 6.73 -10.31 -1.72
C VAL A 74 6.10 -10.25 -3.12
N TYR A 75 6.88 -9.96 -4.15
CA TYR A 75 6.40 -9.95 -5.54
C TYR A 75 5.93 -11.32 -6.01
N ALA A 76 6.62 -12.40 -5.65
CA ALA A 76 6.20 -13.77 -5.99
C ALA A 76 4.86 -14.13 -5.33
N ARG A 77 4.61 -13.63 -4.11
CA ARG A 77 3.34 -13.84 -3.41
C ARG A 77 2.18 -13.08 -4.04
N TYR A 78 2.35 -11.77 -4.27
CA TYR A 78 1.26 -10.85 -4.57
C TYR A 78 1.13 -10.49 -6.06
N LEU A 79 2.25 -10.49 -6.79
CA LEU A 79 2.30 -10.22 -8.23
C LEU A 79 2.44 -11.50 -9.07
N LYS A 80 2.41 -12.68 -8.43
CA LYS A 80 2.48 -14.00 -9.06
C LYS A 80 3.75 -14.22 -9.90
N THR A 81 4.89 -13.66 -9.48
CA THR A 81 6.18 -13.95 -10.10
C THR A 81 6.68 -15.36 -9.72
N THR A 82 7.70 -15.85 -10.42
CA THR A 82 8.27 -17.18 -10.21
C THR A 82 8.80 -17.35 -8.78
N LYS A 83 8.49 -18.49 -8.14
CA LYS A 83 9.05 -18.86 -6.82
C LYS A 83 10.45 -19.44 -6.99
N TYR A 84 11.33 -19.14 -6.03
CA TYR A 84 12.71 -19.64 -5.95
C TYR A 84 12.92 -20.49 -4.69
N ASP A 85 14.05 -21.20 -4.59
CA ASP A 85 14.27 -22.28 -3.61
C ASP A 85 14.21 -21.84 -2.13
N ASP A 86 14.42 -20.55 -1.82
CA ASP A 86 14.34 -19.96 -0.47
C ASP A 86 13.14 -19.01 -0.25
N TYR A 87 12.14 -19.08 -1.13
CA TYR A 87 11.00 -18.15 -1.15
C TYR A 87 10.28 -18.05 0.21
N GLU A 88 9.94 -19.17 0.86
CA GLU A 88 9.17 -19.15 2.11
C GLU A 88 9.96 -18.52 3.27
N TYR A 89 11.27 -18.73 3.31
CA TYR A 89 12.14 -18.17 4.34
C TYR A 89 12.27 -16.65 4.16
N GLN A 90 12.55 -16.20 2.94
CA GLN A 90 12.68 -14.77 2.62
C GLN A 90 11.35 -14.03 2.79
N LEU A 91 10.23 -14.69 2.47
CA LEU A 91 8.90 -14.15 2.72
C LEU A 91 8.64 -13.94 4.20
N GLY A 92 8.98 -14.92 5.06
CA GLY A 92 8.85 -14.79 6.51
C GLY A 92 9.62 -13.57 7.05
N LEU A 93 10.89 -13.44 6.66
CA LEU A 93 11.72 -12.30 7.03
C LEU A 93 11.16 -10.96 6.50
N ALA A 94 10.65 -10.96 5.27
CA ALA A 94 10.00 -9.78 4.69
C ALA A 94 8.79 -9.36 5.54
N PHE A 95 7.93 -10.29 5.96
CA PHE A 95 6.77 -10.00 6.80
C PHE A 95 7.16 -9.41 8.16
N ASP A 96 8.16 -9.98 8.84
CA ASP A 96 8.63 -9.47 10.13
C ASP A 96 9.21 -8.05 10.02
N ASN A 97 10.01 -7.82 8.98
CA ASN A 97 10.60 -6.51 8.68
C ASN A 97 9.52 -5.47 8.31
N MET A 98 8.57 -5.86 7.44
CA MET A 98 7.45 -5.00 7.06
C MET A 98 6.57 -4.66 8.26
N LEU A 99 6.25 -5.64 9.12
CA LEU A 99 5.46 -5.40 10.33
C LEU A 99 6.15 -4.40 11.26
N THR A 100 7.46 -4.56 11.45
CA THR A 100 8.27 -3.65 12.27
C THR A 100 8.30 -2.23 11.68
N MET A 101 8.55 -2.09 10.38
CA MET A 101 8.60 -0.78 9.72
C MET A 101 7.23 -0.10 9.64
N ALA A 102 6.19 -0.85 9.26
CA ALA A 102 4.86 -0.33 9.12
C ALA A 102 4.24 0.04 10.47
N SER A 103 4.56 -0.70 11.55
CA SER A 103 4.14 -0.32 12.91
C SER A 103 4.59 1.08 13.35
N ARG A 104 5.69 1.60 12.76
CA ARG A 104 6.24 2.93 13.05
C ARG A 104 5.70 4.03 12.15
N ARG A 105 5.16 3.66 10.97
CA ARG A 105 4.82 4.59 9.89
C ARG A 105 3.31 4.68 9.63
N ILE A 106 2.57 3.63 9.95
CA ILE A 106 1.13 3.54 9.77
C ILE A 106 0.50 3.65 11.16
N VAL A 107 -0.08 4.82 11.44
CA VAL A 107 -0.86 5.06 12.66
C VAL A 107 -2.22 4.40 12.44
N ALA A 108 -2.59 3.49 13.34
CA ALA A 108 -3.85 2.74 13.30
C ALA A 108 -5.00 3.54 13.92
#